data_AF-A0A971UTV4-F1
#
_entry.id   AF-A0A971UTV4-F1
#
_cell.length_a   1.000
_cell.length_b   1.000
_cell.length_c   1.000
_cell.angle_alpha   90.00
_cell.angle_beta   90.00
_cell.angle_gamma   90.00
#
_symmetry.space_group_name_H-M   'P 1'
#
loop_
_entity.id
_entity.type
_entity.pdbx_description
1 polymer ?
#
loop_
_entity_poly.entity_id
_entity_poly.type
_entity_poly.pdbx_seq_one_letter_code
_entity_poly.pdbx_strand_id
1 'polypeptide(L)'
;MEVNFDNLKYIRKLDESLERKHENSNDINNSLDKEAFLKLLVIQLANQNPLNPIEDKEFIAQLAQFSTLEQMQNLNENVALMAEEIIYTMDYMHLNQLQANAKILSELINIREAIDSYLNLDE
;
A
#
# COMPACT_ATOMS: atom_id res chain seq x y z
N MET A 1 21.58 18.77 -25.52
CA MET A 1 20.32 18.85 -24.75
C MET A 1 20.64 18.36 -23.36
N GLU A 2 20.68 19.26 -22.39
CA GLU A 2 21.07 18.95 -21.01
C GLU A 2 19.94 18.15 -20.35
N VAL A 3 20.28 16.99 -19.76
CA VAL A 3 19.29 16.12 -19.11
C VAL A 3 18.81 16.82 -17.84
N ASN A 4 17.51 17.13 -17.76
CA ASN A 4 16.92 17.71 -16.56
C ASN A 4 16.78 16.63 -15.46
N PHE A 5 17.52 16.81 -14.36
CA PHE A 5 17.53 15.94 -13.18
C PHE A 5 16.41 16.22 -12.16
N ASP A 6 15.48 17.15 -12.43
CA ASP A 6 14.39 17.51 -11.52
C ASP A 6 13.44 16.34 -11.23
N ASN A 7 13.40 15.33 -12.12
CA ASN A 7 12.66 14.09 -11.92
C ASN A 7 13.26 13.18 -10.81
N LEU A 8 14.44 13.48 -10.27
CA LEU A 8 14.99 12.76 -9.11
C LEU A 8 14.45 13.27 -7.77
N LYS A 9 13.70 14.38 -7.75
CA LYS A 9 13.07 14.88 -6.52
C LYS A 9 11.98 13.94 -6.00
N TYR A 10 11.34 13.17 -6.89
CA TYR A 10 10.39 12.12 -6.54
C TYR A 10 11.06 10.86 -5.99
N ILE A 11 12.25 10.51 -6.48
CA ILE A 11 13.04 9.36 -5.99
C ILE A 11 13.49 9.59 -4.54
N ARG A 12 13.85 10.82 -4.14
CA ARG A 12 14.22 11.14 -2.76
C ARG A 12 13.07 10.95 -1.76
N LYS A 13 11.83 11.27 -2.15
CA LYS A 13 10.65 11.02 -1.30
C LYS A 13 10.39 9.53 -1.06
N LEU A 14 10.73 8.69 -2.03
CA LEU A 14 10.59 7.23 -1.94
C LEU A 14 11.55 6.64 -0.90
N ASP A 15 12.77 7.16 -0.79
CA ASP A 15 13.76 6.73 0.22
C ASP A 15 13.31 7.12 1.65
N GLU A 16 12.75 8.32 1.82
CA GLU A 16 12.21 8.82 3.11
C GLU A 16 10.95 8.05 3.59
N SER A 17 10.19 7.44 2.66
CA SER A 17 9.07 6.55 3.02
C SER A 17 9.52 5.13 3.40
N LEU A 18 10.66 4.67 2.88
CA LEU A 18 11.19 3.33 3.16
C LEU A 18 11.96 3.27 4.49
N GLU A 19 12.54 4.38 4.95
CA GLU A 19 13.14 4.50 6.31
C GLU A 19 12.10 4.53 7.44
N ARG A 20 10.81 4.79 7.14
CA ARG A 20 9.73 4.78 8.14
C ARG A 20 9.15 3.40 8.44
N LYS A 21 9.87 2.33 8.11
CA LYS A 21 9.57 0.98 8.59
C LYS A 21 10.11 0.78 10.02
N HIS A 22 9.79 1.69 10.93
CA HIS A 22 9.95 1.44 12.36
C HIS A 22 8.84 0.47 12.77
N GLU A 23 9.27 -0.64 13.35
CA GLU A 23 8.47 -1.73 13.89
C GLU A 23 7.16 -1.24 14.52
N ASN A 24 6.04 -1.72 13.99
CA ASN A 24 4.74 -1.52 14.57
C ASN A 24 4.67 -2.37 15.86
N SER A 25 5.26 -1.88 16.95
CA SER A 25 5.27 -2.57 18.25
C SER A 25 3.85 -2.83 18.78
N ASN A 26 2.84 -2.15 18.25
CA ASN A 26 1.44 -2.31 18.63
C ASN A 26 0.83 -3.64 18.13
N ASP A 27 1.22 -4.14 16.94
CA ASP A 27 0.67 -5.38 16.37
C ASP A 27 1.12 -6.64 17.14
N ILE A 28 2.36 -6.63 17.62
CA ILE A 28 2.95 -7.73 18.40
C ILE A 28 2.28 -7.81 19.79
N ASN A 29 1.98 -6.66 20.41
CA ASN A 29 1.34 -6.61 21.71
C ASN A 29 -0.12 -7.09 21.67
N ASN A 30 -0.92 -6.68 20.67
CA ASN A 30 -2.32 -7.13 20.56
C ASN A 30 -2.46 -8.62 20.24
N SER A 31 -1.55 -9.18 19.43
CA SER A 31 -1.53 -10.61 19.14
C SER A 31 -1.25 -11.44 20.40
N LEU A 32 -0.31 -10.98 21.23
CA LEU A 32 0.05 -11.61 22.50
C LEU A 32 -1.10 -11.58 23.51
N ASP A 33 -1.85 -10.48 23.58
CA ASP A 33 -2.98 -10.31 24.50
C ASP A 33 -4.17 -11.23 24.14
N LYS A 34 -4.44 -11.44 22.85
CA LYS A 34 -5.47 -12.38 22.39
C LYS A 34 -5.13 -13.83 22.74
N GLU A 35 -3.87 -14.23 22.59
CA GLU A 35 -3.39 -15.58 22.91
C GLU A 35 -3.37 -15.85 24.41
N ALA A 36 -2.92 -14.88 25.21
CA ALA A 36 -3.01 -14.95 26.66
C ALA A 36 -4.46 -15.08 27.14
N PHE A 37 -5.39 -14.36 26.50
CA PHE A 37 -6.81 -14.42 26.80
C PHE A 37 -7.45 -15.77 26.45
N LEU A 38 -7.21 -16.31 25.26
CA LEU A 38 -7.73 -17.64 24.86
C LEU A 38 -7.24 -18.74 25.82
N LYS A 39 -6.02 -18.59 26.33
CA LYS A 39 -5.44 -19.50 27.32
C LYS A 39 -6.18 -19.41 28.66
N LEU A 40 -6.46 -18.20 29.14
CA LEU A 40 -7.26 -17.99 30.35
C LEU A 40 -8.69 -18.52 30.19
N LEU A 41 -9.31 -18.33 29.02
CA LEU A 41 -10.64 -18.85 28.71
C LEU A 41 -10.69 -20.39 28.77
N VAL A 42 -9.68 -21.06 28.20
CA VAL A 42 -9.57 -22.53 28.27
C VAL A 42 -9.37 -23.00 29.71
N ILE A 43 -8.57 -22.28 30.51
CA ILE A 43 -8.34 -22.58 31.93
C ILE A 43 -9.63 -22.40 32.75
N GLN A 44 -10.41 -21.35 32.47
CA GLN A 44 -11.70 -21.09 33.12
C GLN A 44 -12.72 -22.17 32.76
N LEU A 45 -12.87 -22.51 31.47
CA LEU A 45 -13.72 -23.60 30.99
C LEU A 45 -13.35 -24.96 31.63
N ALA A 46 -12.06 -25.24 31.78
CA ALA A 46 -11.57 -26.47 32.40
C ALA A 46 -11.86 -26.54 33.91
N ASN A 47 -12.03 -25.40 34.58
CA ASN A 47 -12.29 -25.31 36.02
C ASN A 47 -13.75 -24.99 36.39
N GLN A 48 -14.66 -24.86 35.41
CA GLN A 48 -16.07 -24.62 35.71
C GLN A 48 -16.76 -25.87 36.26
N ASN A 49 -17.65 -25.66 37.24
CA ASN A 49 -18.53 -26.72 37.74
C ASN A 49 -19.68 -26.93 36.74
N PRO A 50 -19.87 -28.14 36.18
CA PRO A 50 -20.87 -28.42 35.13
C PRO A 50 -22.32 -28.10 35.51
N LEU A 51 -22.62 -27.88 36.80
CA LEU A 51 -23.97 -27.57 37.30
C LEU A 51 -24.30 -26.06 37.36
N ASN A 52 -23.32 -25.16 37.15
CA ASN A 52 -23.54 -23.70 37.15
C ASN A 52 -22.75 -22.99 36.02
N PRO A 53 -23.26 -23.01 34.79
CA PRO A 53 -22.56 -22.44 33.64
C PRO A 53 -22.95 -20.98 33.37
N ILE A 54 -22.51 -19.98 34.17
CA ILE A 54 -22.78 -18.56 33.79
C ILE A 54 -21.71 -17.54 34.25
N GLU A 55 -21.23 -16.71 33.30
CA GLU A 55 -21.03 -15.22 33.27
C GLU A 55 -19.93 -14.79 32.27
N ASP A 56 -18.98 -15.67 31.92
CA ASP A 56 -17.83 -15.32 31.07
C ASP A 56 -18.18 -14.97 29.60
N LYS A 57 -19.40 -15.29 29.13
CA LYS A 57 -19.81 -15.10 27.73
C LYS A 57 -19.96 -13.64 27.31
N GLU A 58 -20.39 -12.76 28.21
CA GLU A 58 -20.66 -11.36 27.85
C GLU A 58 -19.36 -10.58 27.62
N PHE A 59 -18.34 -10.83 28.43
CA PHE A 59 -17.01 -10.28 28.24
C PHE A 59 -16.32 -10.85 26.98
N ILE A 60 -16.48 -12.15 26.72
CA ILE A 60 -15.98 -12.78 25.48
C ILE A 60 -16.66 -12.16 24.25
N ALA A 61 -17.97 -11.93 24.31
CA ALA A 61 -18.71 -11.27 23.24
C ALA A 61 -18.19 -9.85 22.99
N GLN A 62 -17.91 -9.08 24.05
CA GLN A 62 -17.32 -7.74 23.92
C GLN A 62 -15.91 -7.79 23.33
N LEU A 63 -15.04 -8.70 23.78
CA LEU A 63 -13.70 -8.83 23.22
C LEU A 63 -13.71 -9.29 21.76
N ALA A 64 -14.59 -10.24 21.39
CA ALA A 64 -14.78 -10.65 20.01
C ALA A 64 -15.26 -9.48 19.15
N GLN A 65 -16.14 -8.64 19.68
CA GLN A 65 -16.58 -7.40 19.04
C GLN A 65 -15.39 -6.45 18.80
N PHE A 66 -14.55 -6.23 19.81
CA PHE A 66 -13.34 -5.40 19.70
C PHE A 66 -12.33 -5.97 18.69
N SER A 67 -12.03 -7.26 18.74
CA SER A 67 -11.11 -7.92 17.79
C SER A 67 -11.64 -7.85 16.35
N THR A 68 -12.95 -7.91 16.16
CA THR A 68 -13.57 -7.74 14.84
C THR A 68 -13.45 -6.29 14.35
N LEU A 69 -13.66 -5.31 15.23
CA LEU A 69 -13.51 -3.89 14.90
C LEU A 69 -12.05 -3.55 14.55
N GLU A 70 -11.10 -4.05 15.32
CA GLU A 70 -9.67 -3.91 15.04
C GLU A 70 -9.30 -4.55 13.70
N GLN A 71 -9.76 -5.78 13.45
CA GLN A 71 -9.52 -6.43 12.17
C GLN A 71 -10.14 -5.64 11.00
N MET A 72 -11.31 -5.04 11.20
CA MET A 72 -11.90 -4.12 10.21
C MET A 72 -11.06 -2.87 9.99
N GLN A 73 -10.48 -2.28 11.05
CA GLN A 73 -9.56 -1.14 10.92
C GLN A 73 -8.32 -1.54 10.11
N ASN A 74 -7.70 -2.67 10.45
CA ASN A 74 -6.54 -3.19 9.72
C ASN A 74 -6.88 -3.49 8.25
N LEU A 75 -8.07 -4.01 7.97
CA LEU A 75 -8.53 -4.22 6.60
C LEU A 75 -8.68 -2.89 5.85
N ASN A 76 -9.28 -1.87 6.48
CA ASN A 76 -9.42 -0.55 5.87
C ASN A 76 -8.06 0.10 5.56
N GLU A 77 -7.09 -0.03 6.47
CA GLU A 77 -5.72 0.45 6.25
C GLU A 77 -5.05 -0.27 5.08
N ASN A 78 -5.14 -1.60 5.03
CA ASN A 78 -4.60 -2.38 3.91
C ASN A 78 -5.24 -2.01 2.58
N VAL A 79 -6.55 -1.77 2.55
CA VAL A 79 -7.27 -1.31 1.34
C VAL A 79 -6.78 0.08 0.91
N ALA A 80 -6.54 1.00 1.86
CA ALA A 80 -6.00 2.31 1.56
C ALA A 80 -4.59 2.23 0.95
N LEU A 81 -3.71 1.39 1.53
CA LEU A 81 -2.36 1.13 0.99
C LEU A 81 -2.42 0.52 -0.41
N MET A 82 -3.32 -0.44 -0.64
CA MET A 82 -3.51 -1.03 -1.97
C MET A 82 -3.99 0.02 -2.99
N ALA A 83 -4.90 0.92 -2.60
CA ALA A 83 -5.36 1.99 -3.48
C ALA A 83 -4.21 2.95 -3.86
N GLU A 84 -3.32 3.25 -2.91
CA GLU A 84 -2.13 4.07 -3.15
C GLU A 84 -1.16 3.40 -4.14
N GLU A 85 -0.85 2.12 -3.95
CA GLU A 85 0.00 1.33 -4.86
C GLU A 85 -0.56 1.23 -6.29
N ILE A 86 -1.88 1.13 -6.42
CA ILE A 86 -2.54 1.14 -7.73
C ILE A 86 -2.32 2.49 -8.43
N ILE A 87 -2.47 3.60 -7.70
CA ILE A 87 -2.24 4.95 -8.25
C ILE A 87 -0.79 5.11 -8.70
N TYR A 88 0.17 4.71 -7.86
CA TYR A 88 1.58 4.75 -8.25
C TYR A 88 1.85 3.95 -9.52
N THR A 89 1.37 2.72 -9.59
CA THR A 89 1.55 1.86 -10.77
C THR A 89 0.93 2.49 -12.02
N MET A 90 -0.26 3.09 -11.91
CA MET A 90 -0.90 3.81 -13.01
C MET A 90 -0.07 5.01 -13.48
N ASP A 91 0.47 5.80 -12.56
CA ASP A 91 1.33 6.95 -12.88
C ASP A 91 2.62 6.51 -13.58
N TYR A 92 3.25 5.44 -13.12
CA TYR A 92 4.44 4.86 -13.78
C TYR A 92 4.12 4.37 -15.19
N MET A 93 3.00 3.67 -15.39
CA MET A 93 2.57 3.24 -16.72
C MET A 93 2.29 4.44 -17.64
N HIS A 94 1.62 5.47 -17.13
CA HIS A 94 1.33 6.68 -17.89
C HIS A 94 2.61 7.42 -18.29
N LEU A 95 3.60 7.52 -17.39
CA LEU A 95 4.89 8.12 -17.68
C LEU A 95 5.63 7.36 -18.79
N ASN A 96 5.65 6.02 -18.73
CA ASN A 96 6.26 5.19 -19.76
C ASN A 96 5.57 5.38 -21.13
N GLN A 97 4.24 5.47 -21.15
CA GLN A 97 3.48 5.76 -22.38
C GLN A 97 3.81 7.15 -22.94
N LEU A 98 3.87 8.17 -22.08
CA LEU A 98 4.20 9.54 -22.47
C LEU A 98 5.61 9.61 -23.07
N GLN A 99 6.58 8.92 -22.48
CA GLN A 99 7.95 8.85 -23.00
C GLN A 99 8.01 8.16 -24.35
N ALA A 100 7.27 7.06 -24.55
CA ALA A 100 7.19 6.39 -25.84
C ALA A 100 6.60 7.33 -26.91
N ASN A 101 5.51 8.02 -26.58
CA ASN A 101 4.88 8.99 -27.49
C ASN A 101 5.82 10.15 -27.84
N ALA A 102 6.56 10.68 -26.87
CA ALA A 102 7.54 11.75 -27.10
C ALA A 102 8.67 11.31 -28.06
N LYS A 103 9.17 10.07 -27.91
CA LYS A 103 10.17 9.50 -28.83
C LYS A 103 9.62 9.39 -30.25
N ILE A 104 8.42 8.84 -30.41
CA ILE A 104 7.76 8.74 -31.72
C ILE A 104 7.61 10.11 -32.38
N LEU A 105 7.15 11.12 -31.62
CA LEU A 105 7.03 12.49 -32.14
C LEU A 105 8.38 13.04 -32.61
N SER A 106 9.46 12.78 -31.86
CA SER A 106 10.80 13.22 -32.27
C SER A 106 11.26 12.55 -33.57
N GLU A 107 10.97 11.26 -33.75
CA GLU A 107 11.28 10.55 -34.99
C GLU A 107 10.46 11.09 -36.18
N LEU A 108 9.17 11.39 -35.97
CA LEU A 108 8.31 11.98 -37.00
C LEU A 108 8.81 13.38 -37.42
N ILE A 109 9.29 14.19 -36.48
CA ILE A 109 9.89 15.50 -36.78
C ILE A 109 11.14 15.30 -37.64
N ASN A 110 12.05 14.41 -37.23
CA ASN A 110 13.26 14.13 -38.00
C ASN A 110 12.96 13.64 -39.43
N ILE A 111 11.93 12.80 -39.59
CA ILE A 111 11.49 12.33 -40.92
C ILE A 111 10.96 13.50 -41.75
N ARG A 112 10.15 14.38 -41.15
CA ARG A 112 9.64 15.56 -41.84
C ARG A 112 10.78 16.46 -42.32
N GLU A 113 11.73 16.78 -41.44
CA GLU A 113 12.90 17.59 -41.79
C GLU A 113 13.72 16.97 -42.93
N ALA A 114 13.89 15.64 -42.92
CA ALA A 114 14.54 14.94 -44.01
C ALA A 114 13.78 15.09 -45.34
N ILE A 115 12.45 14.94 -45.33
CA ILE A 115 11.60 15.10 -46.52
C ILE A 115 11.68 16.54 -47.06
N ASP A 116 11.56 17.54 -46.19
CA ASP A 116 11.62 18.97 -46.57
C ASP A 116 12.97 19.28 -47.26
N SER A 117 14.07 18.74 -46.72
CA SER A 117 15.41 18.83 -47.32
C SER A 117 15.52 18.12 -48.68
N TYR A 118 14.93 16.93 -48.83
CA TYR A 118 14.94 16.20 -50.11
C TYR A 118 14.15 16.89 -51.21
N LEU A 119 13.08 17.60 -50.86
CA LEU A 119 12.19 18.26 -51.81
C LEU A 119 12.62 19.71 -52.12
N ASN A 120 13.72 20.21 -51.53
CA ASN A 120 14.11 21.62 -51.58
C ASN A 120 12.94 22.55 -51.24
N LEU A 121 12.12 22.18 -50.26
CA LEU A 121 11.00 23.01 -49.80
C LEU A 121 11.44 24.09 -48.80
N ASP A 122 12.76 24.31 -48.69
CA ASP A 122 13.35 25.41 -47.93
C ASP A 122 13.17 26.74 -48.70
N GLU A 123 11.96 27.32 -48.66
CA GLU A 123 11.69 28.75 -48.90
C GLU A 123 11.04 29.42 -47.68
#